data_AF-X1TII7-F1
#
_entry.id   AF-X1TII7-F1
#
_cell.length_a   1.000
_cell.length_b   1.000
_cell.length_c   1.000
_cell.angle_alpha   90.00
_cell.angle_beta   90.00
_cell.angle_gamma   90.00
#
_symmetry.space_group_name_H-M   'P 1'
#
loop_
_entity.id
_entity.type
_entity.pdbx_description
1 polymer ?
#
loop_
_entity_poly.entity_id
_entity_poly.type
_entity_poly.pdbx_seq_one_letter_code
_entity_poly.pdbx_strand_id
1 'polypeptide(L)'
;KPQKTDFVVKKRRYSGFLGTDLDLLLKELKVEKLHLTGVLTNICVFFTAAEAAMRGYEVVVYRDSVATLSEKHHKFALDQLDQVLKIKVV
;
A
#
# COMPACT_ATOMS: atom_id res chain seq x y z
N LYS A 1 -6.23 -17.24 2.56
CA LYS A 1 -5.60 -17.12 3.90
C LYS A 1 -4.09 -17.21 3.72
N PRO A 2 -3.27 -16.51 4.54
CA PRO A 2 -1.82 -16.58 4.43
C PRO A 2 -1.31 -18.02 4.61
N GLN A 3 -0.30 -18.38 3.82
CA GLN A 3 0.47 -19.62 3.92
C GLN A 3 1.45 -19.55 5.11
N LYS A 4 2.03 -20.69 5.49
CA LYS A 4 2.98 -20.76 6.63
C LYS A 4 4.23 -19.91 6.42
N THR A 5 4.61 -19.66 5.17
CA THR A 5 5.77 -18.85 4.78
C THR A 5 5.46 -17.36 4.72
N ASP A 6 4.18 -16.97 4.81
CA ASP A 6 3.78 -15.57 4.69
C ASP A 6 3.96 -14.85 6.03
N PHE A 7 4.47 -13.62 5.95
CA PHE A 7 4.53 -12.73 7.10
C PHE A 7 3.17 -12.08 7.35
N VAL A 8 2.75 -12.04 8.62
CA VAL A 8 1.49 -11.39 9.03
C VAL A 8 1.80 -10.25 9.99
N VAL A 9 1.67 -9.01 9.48
CA VAL A 9 1.83 -7.80 10.30
C VAL A 9 0.45 -7.28 10.71
N LYS A 10 0.20 -7.21 12.03
CA LYS A 10 -1.02 -6.64 12.58
C LYS A 10 -0.89 -5.12 12.68
N LYS A 11 -1.92 -4.40 12.22
CA LYS A 11 -1.96 -2.93 12.27
C LYS A 11 -3.18 -2.42 13.04
N ARG A 12 -3.02 -1.27 13.71
CA ARG A 12 -4.10 -0.56 14.44
C ARG A 12 -4.52 0.76 13.77
N ARG A 13 -3.91 1.09 12.63
CA ARG A 13 -4.14 2.31 11.85
C ARG A 13 -4.31 1.96 10.37
N TYR A 14 -4.59 2.98 9.55
CA TYR A 14 -4.84 2.78 8.12
C TYR A 14 -3.58 2.36 7.39
N SER A 15 -2.49 3.14 7.53
CA SER A 15 -1.16 2.77 7.03
C SER A 15 -0.71 1.43 7.61
N GLY A 16 -0.14 0.59 6.75
CA GLY A 16 0.52 -0.65 7.12
C GLY A 16 1.82 -0.44 7.90
N PHE A 17 2.40 0.76 7.89
CA PHE A 17 3.66 1.06 8.59
C PHE A 17 3.45 1.67 9.97
N LEU A 18 2.45 2.55 10.12
CA LEU A 18 2.28 3.36 11.33
C LEU A 18 2.04 2.48 12.59
N GLY A 19 3.05 2.45 13.47
CA GLY A 19 3.02 1.68 14.72
C GLY A 19 3.12 0.17 14.51
N THR A 20 3.85 -0.27 13.48
CA THR A 20 4.10 -1.69 13.17
C THR A 20 5.57 -1.92 12.83
N ASP A 21 5.98 -3.18 12.79
CA ASP A 21 7.34 -3.57 12.39
C ASP A 21 7.50 -3.79 10.88
N LEU A 22 6.55 -3.35 10.05
CA LEU A 22 6.57 -3.60 8.61
C LEU A 22 7.84 -3.06 7.94
N ASP A 23 8.27 -1.83 8.28
CA ASP A 23 9.48 -1.24 7.69
C ASP A 23 10.76 -2.01 8.08
N LEU A 24 10.84 -2.45 9.34
CA LEU A 24 11.98 -3.24 9.82
C LEU A 24 12.04 -4.58 9.10
N LEU A 25 10.91 -5.29 9.02
CA LEU A 25 10.78 -6.56 8.32
C LEU A 25 11.20 -6.44 6.85
N LEU A 26 10.68 -5.44 6.13
CA LEU A 26 11.00 -5.25 4.71
C LEU A 26 12.49 -4.96 4.48
N LYS A 27 13.12 -4.18 5.37
CA LYS A 27 14.57 -3.90 5.32
C LYS A 27 15.41 -5.15 5.59
N GLU A 28 15.05 -5.97 6.57
CA GLU A 28 15.73 -7.24 6.84
C GLU A 28 15.64 -8.21 5.66
N LEU A 29 14.49 -8.20 4.97
CA LEU A 29 14.26 -8.97 3.75
C LEU A 29 14.87 -8.33 2.49
N LYS A 30 15.50 -7.16 2.61
CA LYS A 30 16.09 -6.37 1.50
C LYS A 30 15.09 -6.09 0.38
N VAL A 31 13.85 -5.77 0.74
CA VAL A 31 12.81 -5.43 -0.22
C VAL A 31 12.98 -3.99 -0.68
N GLU A 32 13.03 -3.78 -1.99
CA GLU A 32 13.11 -2.43 -2.60
C GLU A 32 11.76 -2.02 -3.22
N LYS A 33 10.92 -3.00 -3.57
CA LYS A 33 9.68 -2.79 -4.32
C LYS A 33 8.48 -3.45 -3.67
N LEU A 34 7.40 -2.70 -3.52
CA LEU A 34 6.13 -3.13 -2.92
C LEU A 34 5.01 -3.14 -3.95
N HIS A 35 4.29 -4.25 -3.96
CA HIS A 35 3.11 -4.49 -4.79
C HIS A 35 1.89 -4.49 -3.88
N LEU A 36 1.03 -3.47 -4.01
CA LEU A 36 -0.07 -3.23 -3.09
C LEU A 36 -1.41 -3.63 -3.70
N THR A 37 -2.21 -4.32 -2.89
CA THR A 37 -3.58 -4.76 -3.18
C THR A 37 -4.44 -4.61 -1.92
N GLY A 38 -5.76 -4.80 -2.05
CA GLY A 38 -6.70 -4.83 -0.93
C GLY A 38 -7.59 -3.58 -0.83
N VAL A 39 -8.13 -3.32 0.37
CA VAL A 39 -9.16 -2.30 0.58
C VAL A 39 -8.91 -1.48 1.86
N LEU A 40 -9.33 -0.21 1.94
CA LEU A 40 -9.96 0.58 0.88
C LEU A 40 -8.90 1.35 0.07
N THR A 41 -9.11 1.52 -1.24
CA THR A 41 -8.18 2.22 -2.15
C THR A 41 -7.82 3.60 -1.62
N ASN A 42 -8.79 4.39 -1.19
CA ASN A 42 -8.63 5.77 -0.76
C ASN A 42 -8.30 5.94 0.74
N ILE A 43 -8.06 4.84 1.46
CA ILE A 43 -7.75 4.87 2.89
C ILE A 43 -6.53 3.99 3.17
N CYS A 44 -6.73 2.70 3.47
CA CYS A 44 -5.63 1.82 3.90
C CYS A 44 -4.57 1.67 2.81
N VAL A 45 -4.98 1.46 1.57
CA VAL A 45 -4.06 1.33 0.43
C VAL A 45 -3.35 2.66 0.20
N PHE A 46 -4.10 3.76 0.12
CA PHE A 46 -3.55 5.10 -0.11
C PHE A 46 -2.48 5.49 0.91
N PHE A 47 -2.79 5.41 2.21
CA PHE A 47 -1.84 5.79 3.26
C PHE A 47 -0.62 4.84 3.31
N THR A 48 -0.81 3.56 3.04
CA THR A 48 0.31 2.60 2.98
C THR A 48 1.21 2.90 1.78
N ALA A 49 0.63 3.18 0.61
CA ALA A 49 1.36 3.50 -0.61
C ALA A 49 2.15 4.81 -0.48
N ALA A 50 1.52 5.86 0.06
CA ALA A 50 2.16 7.14 0.30
C ALA A 50 3.32 7.03 1.31
N GLU A 51 3.11 6.36 2.45
CA GLU A 51 4.18 6.15 3.42
C GLU A 51 5.30 5.25 2.89
N ALA A 52 4.99 4.23 2.09
CA ALA A 52 6.00 3.41 1.41
C ALA A 52 6.89 4.26 0.49
N ALA A 53 6.28 5.08 -0.37
CA ALA A 53 7.02 5.96 -1.28
C ALA A 53 7.89 6.97 -0.50
N MET A 54 7.36 7.58 0.56
CA MET A 54 8.12 8.49 1.43
C MET A 54 9.29 7.82 2.16
N ARG A 55 9.23 6.50 2.37
CA ARG A 55 10.31 5.69 2.96
C ARG A 55 11.34 5.21 1.92
N GLY A 56 11.13 5.53 0.64
CA GLY A 56 12.05 5.19 -0.46
C GLY A 56 11.78 3.85 -1.13
N TYR A 57 10.65 3.18 -0.86
CA TYR A 57 10.26 1.99 -1.62
C TYR A 57 9.73 2.37 -3.00
N GLU A 58 10.05 1.58 -4.01
CA GLU A 58 9.27 1.57 -5.25
C GLU A 58 7.89 0.99 -4.98
N VAL A 59 6.83 1.66 -5.40
CA VAL A 59 5.46 1.21 -5.13
C VAL A 59 4.69 1.00 -6.43
N VAL A 60 3.98 -0.13 -6.49
CA VAL A 60 3.02 -0.44 -7.55
C VAL A 60 1.67 -0.73 -6.90
N VAL A 61 0.62 -0.05 -7.37
CA VAL A 61 -0.77 -0.30 -6.94
C VAL A 61 -1.54 -0.92 -8.11
N TYR A 62 -2.16 -2.06 -7.88
CA TYR A 62 -2.94 -2.77 -8.89
C TYR A 62 -4.39 -2.33 -8.85
N ARG A 63 -4.82 -1.48 -9.80
CA ARG A 63 -6.17 -0.92 -9.93
C ARG A 63 -7.25 -1.99 -9.79
N ASP A 64 -7.10 -3.10 -10.52
CA ASP A 64 -8.08 -4.20 -10.53
C ASP A 64 -8.06 -5.05 -9.25
N SER A 65 -7.09 -4.83 -8.36
CA SER A 65 -6.94 -5.53 -7.08
C SER A 65 -7.10 -4.60 -5.87
N VAL A 66 -7.64 -3.40 -6.08
CA VAL A 66 -8.01 -2.49 -5.01
C VAL A 66 -9.46 -2.04 -5.18
N ALA A 67 -10.15 -1.77 -4.08
CA ALA A 67 -11.55 -1.32 -4.13
C ALA A 67 -11.90 -0.38 -2.98
N THR A 68 -12.97 0.38 -3.13
CA THR A 68 -13.59 1.19 -2.07
C THR A 68 -15.10 1.26 -2.28
N LEU A 69 -15.83 1.89 -1.35
CA LEU A 69 -17.29 1.96 -1.35
C LEU A 69 -17.87 2.95 -2.39
N SER A 70 -17.03 3.80 -2.99
CA SER A 70 -17.46 4.82 -3.95
C SER A 70 -16.49 4.91 -5.12
N GLU A 71 -17.01 4.76 -6.33
CA GLU A 71 -16.25 4.94 -7.58
C GLU A 71 -15.57 6.31 -7.68
N LYS A 72 -16.24 7.36 -7.21
CA LYS A 72 -15.66 8.71 -7.16
C LYS A 72 -14.40 8.75 -6.30
N HIS A 73 -14.47 8.17 -5.10
CA HIS A 73 -13.32 8.12 -4.19
C HIS A 73 -12.23 7.17 -4.69
N HIS A 74 -12.62 6.09 -5.36
CA HIS A 74 -11.71 5.14 -5.99
C HIS A 74 -10.86 5.84 -7.05
N LYS A 75 -11.52 6.49 -8.02
CA LYS A 75 -10.87 7.24 -9.10
C LYS A 75 -9.98 8.35 -8.55
N PHE A 76 -10.49 9.15 -7.60
CA PHE A 76 -9.71 10.21 -6.97
C PHE A 76 -8.41 9.67 -6.36
N ALA A 77 -8.48 8.59 -5.59
CA ALA A 77 -7.30 8.02 -4.95
C ALA A 77 -6.28 7.49 -5.96
N LEU A 78 -6.72 6.80 -7.01
CA LEU A 78 -5.82 6.31 -8.07
C LEU A 78 -5.16 7.47 -8.82
N ASP A 79 -5.92 8.52 -9.16
CA ASP A 79 -5.39 9.72 -9.82
C ASP A 79 -4.35 10.42 -8.92
N GLN A 80 -4.58 10.49 -7.60
CA GLN A 80 -3.60 11.05 -6.66
C GLN A 80 -2.34 10.19 -6.54
N LEU A 81 -2.48 8.86 -6.46
CA LEU A 81 -1.34 7.95 -6.39
C LEU A 81 -0.44 8.10 -7.62
N ASP A 82 -1.04 8.10 -8.81
CA ASP A 82 -0.29 8.16 -10.07
C ASP A 82 0.22 9.58 -10.37
N GLN A 83 -0.68 10.57 -10.42
CA GLN A 83 -0.35 11.88 -10.97
C GLN A 83 0.40 12.77 -9.97
N VAL A 84 0.12 12.63 -8.67
CA VAL A 84 0.71 13.48 -7.62
C VAL A 84 1.87 12.77 -6.95
N LEU A 85 1.64 11.56 -6.43
CA LEU A 85 2.67 10.82 -5.69
C LEU A 85 3.65 10.07 -6.60
N LYS A 86 3.39 10.04 -7.93
CA LYS A 86 4.21 9.33 -8.93
C LYS A 86 4.40 7.84 -8.62
N ILE A 87 3.39 7.24 -7.98
CA ILE A 87 3.31 5.81 -7.70
C ILE A 87 2.70 5.12 -8.91
N LYS A 88 3.35 4.06 -9.40
CA LYS A 88 2.88 3.34 -10.59
C LYS A 88 1.54 2.66 -10.29
N VAL A 89 0.48 3.06 -10.99
CA VAL A 89 -0.83 2.39 -10.97
C VAL A 89 -0.96 1.54 -12.23
N VAL A 90 -1.21 0.23 -12.05
CA VAL A 90 -1.38 -0.74 -13.15
C VAL A 90 -2.71 -1.44 -13.09
#